data_AF-A0A2S6HV37-F1
#
_entry.id   AF-A0A2S6HV37-F1
#
_cell.length_a   1.000
_cell.length_b   1.000
_cell.length_c   1.000
_cell.angle_alpha   90.00
_cell.angle_beta   90.00
_cell.angle_gamma   90.00
#
_symmetry.space_group_name_H-M   'P 1'
#
loop_
_entity.id
_entity.type
_entity.pdbx_description
1 polymer ?
#
loop_
_entity_poly.entity_id
_entity_poly.type
_entity_poly.pdbx_seq_one_letter_code
_entity_poly.pdbx_strand_id
1 'polypeptide(L)'
;MTEKRPDQEALQQILGKTHRHGGNEQMRVVKVSVSGKEISMAHVIGVSEPSVYKNLGLDIGTHAGEDFKGMSIGTIHMSPPESTVIAADIAVKAGYVELGFLDRFSGTLILTGPLEEVKTAVFEIMKYFREELQYKACPVTVR
;
A
#
# COMPACT_ATOMS: atom_id res chain seq x y z
N MET A 1 -7.10 3.63 -19.34
CA MET A 1 -5.89 3.35 -20.14
C MET A 1 -5.28 2.08 -19.56
N THR A 2 -5.50 0.94 -20.21
CA THR A 2 -5.13 -0.39 -19.71
C THR A 2 -3.63 -0.54 -19.88
N GLU A 3 -2.88 -0.51 -18.78
CA GLU A 3 -1.44 -0.76 -18.78
C GLU A 3 -1.22 -2.19 -19.32
N LYS A 4 -0.72 -2.28 -20.56
CA LYS A 4 -0.41 -3.55 -21.21
C LYS A 4 0.72 -4.21 -20.43
N ARG A 5 0.36 -5.14 -19.54
CA ARG A 5 1.26 -6.25 -19.19
C ARG A 5 1.83 -6.77 -20.51
N PRO A 6 3.15 -6.92 -20.67
CA PRO A 6 3.66 -7.63 -21.83
C PRO A 6 2.99 -9.00 -21.81
N ASP A 7 2.25 -9.34 -22.87
CA ASP A 7 1.53 -10.61 -22.96
C ASP A 7 2.52 -11.72 -22.63
N GLN A 8 2.19 -12.60 -21.67
CA GLN A 8 3.06 -13.74 -21.37
C GLN A 8 3.33 -14.57 -22.64
N GLU A 9 2.40 -14.53 -23.59
CA GLU A 9 2.56 -15.07 -24.95
C GLU A 9 3.64 -14.32 -25.75
N ALA A 10 3.70 -12.99 -25.70
CA ALA A 10 4.77 -12.22 -26.34
C ALA A 10 6.14 -12.52 -25.71
N LEU A 11 6.19 -12.68 -24.39
CA LEU A 11 7.40 -13.11 -23.70
C LEU A 11 7.80 -14.53 -24.12
N GLN A 12 6.85 -15.47 -24.15
CA GLN A 12 7.08 -16.85 -24.61
C GLN A 12 7.50 -16.90 -26.09
N GLN A 13 6.96 -16.04 -26.95
CA GLN A 13 7.34 -15.93 -28.36
C GLN A 13 8.75 -15.36 -28.54
N ILE A 14 9.13 -14.36 -27.74
CA ILE A 14 10.49 -13.81 -27.74
C ILE A 14 11.49 -14.87 -27.25
N LEU A 15 11.16 -15.56 -26.16
CA LEU A 15 11.99 -16.61 -25.58
C LEU A 15 12.09 -17.86 -26.48
N GLY A 16 11.01 -18.23 -27.17
CA GLY A 16 10.97 -19.35 -28.11
C GLY A 16 11.76 -19.10 -29.40
N LYS A 17 11.91 -17.84 -29.84
CA LYS A 17 12.74 -17.50 -31.01
C LYS A 17 14.23 -17.63 -30.74
N THR A 18 14.67 -17.47 -29.49
CA THR A 18 16.08 -17.61 -29.08
C THR A 18 16.50 -19.08 -28.92
N HIS A 19 15.55 -20.01 -28.85
CA HIS A 19 15.78 -21.44 -28.59
C HIS A 19 16.05 -22.27 -29.86
N ARG A 20 16.90 -21.77 -30.78
CA ARG A 20 17.32 -22.49 -31.99
C ARG A 20 18.79 -22.94 -31.95
N HIS A 21 19.33 -23.28 -30.78
CA HIS A 21 20.58 -24.04 -30.68
C HIS A 21 20.45 -25.12 -29.61
N GLY A 22 20.75 -26.35 -30.00
CA GLY A 22 20.55 -27.56 -29.22
C GLY A 22 21.57 -27.70 -28.09
N GLY A 23 21.07 -27.96 -26.89
CA GLY A 23 21.82 -28.26 -25.69
C GLY A 23 20.87 -28.27 -24.50
N ASN A 24 21.03 -29.22 -23.59
CA ASN A 24 20.25 -29.35 -22.35
C ASN A 24 20.64 -28.26 -21.32
N GLU A 25 20.78 -27.01 -21.77
CA GLU A 25 21.29 -25.88 -20.99
C GLU A 25 20.13 -25.03 -20.46
N GLN A 26 20.22 -24.59 -19.19
CA GLN A 26 19.18 -23.78 -18.59
C GLN A 26 19.14 -22.37 -19.20
N MET A 27 17.95 -21.95 -19.63
CA MET A 27 17.71 -20.63 -20.21
C MET A 27 17.88 -19.53 -19.16
N ARG A 28 18.84 -18.62 -19.38
CA ARG A 28 19.02 -17.42 -18.55
C ARG A 28 18.35 -16.22 -19.21
N VAL A 29 17.42 -15.59 -18.51
CA VAL A 29 16.71 -14.39 -18.97
C VAL A 29 17.00 -13.24 -18.01
N VAL A 30 17.40 -12.09 -18.54
CA VAL A 30 17.50 -10.85 -17.77
C VAL A 30 16.17 -10.11 -17.89
N LYS A 31 15.45 -9.96 -16.78
CA LYS A 31 14.22 -9.19 -16.70
C LYS A 31 14.47 -7.90 -15.94
N VAL A 32 14.16 -6.77 -16.55
CA VAL A 32 14.06 -5.49 -15.86
C VAL A 32 12.63 -5.34 -15.35
N SER A 33 12.49 -5.05 -14.06
CA SER A 33 11.20 -4.77 -13.43
C SER A 33 11.24 -3.36 -12.86
N VAL A 34 10.14 -2.64 -13.01
CA VAL A 34 9.91 -1.33 -12.39
C VAL A 34 8.65 -1.43 -11.53
N SER A 35 8.60 -0.66 -10.45
CA SER A 35 7.42 -0.61 -9.59
C SER A 35 6.27 0.07 -10.33
N GLY A 36 5.10 -0.59 -10.36
CA GLY A 36 3.87 0.04 -10.82
C GLY A 36 3.36 1.06 -9.79
N LYS A 37 2.49 1.99 -10.23
CA LYS A 37 1.80 2.96 -9.37
C LYS A 37 0.41 2.45 -9.00
N GLU A 38 0.28 1.79 -7.85
CA GLU A 38 -0.97 1.16 -7.44
C GLU A 38 -1.22 1.28 -5.92
N ILE A 39 -2.48 1.53 -5.55
CA ILE A 39 -2.99 1.33 -4.19
C ILE A 39 -3.85 0.07 -4.20
N SER A 40 -3.29 -1.03 -3.71
CA SER A 40 -3.92 -2.34 -3.78
C SER A 40 -4.89 -2.61 -2.63
N MET A 41 -4.77 -1.85 -1.53
CA MET A 41 -5.65 -1.95 -0.37
C MET A 41 -5.82 -0.58 0.29
N ALA A 42 -7.06 -0.26 0.66
CA ALA A 42 -7.40 0.87 1.51
C ALA A 42 -8.62 0.48 2.36
N HIS A 43 -8.40 0.24 3.65
CA HIS A 43 -9.41 -0.26 4.56
C HIS A 43 -9.43 0.54 5.86
N VAL A 44 -10.63 0.88 6.31
CA VAL A 44 -10.86 1.47 7.64
C VAL A 44 -11.55 0.43 8.51
N ILE A 45 -10.90 0.09 9.60
CA ILE A 45 -11.46 -0.68 10.70
C ILE A 45 -11.99 0.35 11.69
N GLY A 46 -13.26 0.22 12.08
CA GLY A 46 -13.93 1.00 13.10
C GLY A 46 -13.29 0.84 14.47
N VAL A 47 -14.08 1.02 15.54
CA VAL A 47 -13.55 0.87 16.90
C VAL A 47 -12.96 -0.52 17.06
N SER A 48 -11.63 -0.57 17.16
CA SER A 48 -10.88 -1.82 17.18
C SER A 48 -10.63 -2.26 18.61
N GLU A 49 -10.63 -3.56 18.84
CA GLU A 49 -10.35 -4.13 20.16
C GLU A 49 -8.90 -3.79 20.59
N PRO A 50 -8.66 -3.42 21.86
CA PRO A 50 -7.32 -3.05 22.33
C PRO A 50 -6.24 -4.11 22.08
N SER A 51 -6.62 -5.39 22.01
CA SER A 51 -5.70 -6.50 21.69
C SER A 51 -5.10 -6.38 20.29
N VAL A 52 -5.82 -5.82 19.32
CA VAL A 52 -5.35 -5.62 17.95
C VAL A 52 -4.22 -4.60 17.93
N TYR A 53 -4.39 -3.46 18.63
CA TYR A 53 -3.35 -2.42 18.74
C TYR A 53 -2.07 -2.96 19.35
N LYS A 54 -2.18 -3.70 20.46
CA LYS A 54 -1.04 -4.32 21.16
C LYS A 54 -0.30 -5.33 20.30
N ASN A 55 -1.03 -6.20 19.62
CA ASN A 55 -0.43 -7.23 18.76
C ASN A 55 0.24 -6.63 17.52
N LEU A 56 -0.24 -5.49 17.04
CA LEU A 56 0.39 -4.73 15.97
C LEU A 56 1.54 -3.84 16.47
N GLY A 57 1.74 -3.74 17.78
CA GLY A 57 2.76 -2.87 18.38
C GLY A 57 2.49 -1.38 18.15
N LEU A 58 1.23 -0.96 18.07
CA LEU A 58 0.87 0.44 17.88
C LEU A 58 0.96 1.26 19.19
N ASP A 59 1.16 0.58 20.32
CA ASP A 59 1.29 1.14 21.67
C ASP A 59 2.73 1.20 22.17
N ILE A 60 3.71 1.18 21.27
CA ILE A 60 5.14 1.21 21.60
C ILE A 60 5.80 2.51 21.10
N GLY A 61 7.02 2.78 21.57
CA GLY A 61 7.81 3.90 21.08
C GLY A 61 7.18 5.25 21.43
N THR A 62 6.86 6.07 20.43
CA THR A 62 6.24 7.39 20.59
C THR A 62 4.82 7.32 21.13
N HIS A 63 4.17 6.16 21.01
CA HIS A 63 2.80 5.91 21.44
C HIS A 63 2.72 5.10 22.75
N ALA A 64 3.86 4.97 23.46
CA ALA A 64 3.93 4.20 24.69
C ALA A 64 3.06 4.81 25.80
N GLY A 65 2.09 4.04 26.28
CA GLY A 65 1.20 4.44 27.38
C GLY A 65 -0.07 5.16 26.94
N GLU A 66 -0.32 5.29 25.65
CA GLU A 66 -1.58 5.83 25.12
C GLU A 66 -2.73 4.82 25.27
N ASP A 67 -3.93 5.33 25.59
CA ASP A 67 -5.15 4.53 25.60
C ASP A 67 -5.83 4.61 24.22
N PHE A 68 -5.78 3.51 23.47
CA PHE A 68 -6.42 3.38 22.15
C PHE A 68 -7.90 3.03 22.23
N LYS A 69 -8.51 3.03 23.41
CA LYS A 69 -9.93 2.73 23.54
C LYS A 69 -10.77 3.71 22.73
N GLY A 70 -11.61 3.17 21.84
CA GLY A 70 -12.45 3.98 20.96
C GLY A 70 -11.75 4.48 19.69
N MET A 71 -10.45 4.16 19.52
CA MET A 71 -9.74 4.48 18.29
C MET A 71 -10.11 3.49 17.18
N SER A 72 -9.96 3.98 15.95
CA SER A 72 -10.10 3.24 14.70
C SER A 72 -8.75 3.04 14.04
N ILE A 73 -8.68 2.16 13.04
CA ILE A 73 -7.43 1.85 12.30
C ILE A 73 -7.68 2.05 10.81
N GLY A 74 -6.86 2.87 10.16
CA GLY A 74 -6.77 2.94 8.70
C GLY A 74 -5.57 2.12 8.24
N THR A 75 -5.73 1.20 7.29
CA THR A 75 -4.63 0.46 6.67
C THR A 75 -4.64 0.62 5.16
N ILE A 76 -3.48 1.00 4.61
CA ILE A 76 -3.28 1.24 3.19
C ILE A 76 -2.03 0.47 2.75
N HIS A 77 -2.09 -0.16 1.57
CA HIS A 77 -0.94 -0.75 0.92
C HIS A 77 -0.73 -0.15 -0.47
N MET A 78 0.49 0.29 -0.75
CA MET A 78 0.86 1.02 -1.96
C MET A 78 2.12 0.49 -2.61
N SER A 79 2.17 0.58 -3.93
CA SER A 79 3.37 0.41 -4.75
C SER A 79 3.57 1.66 -5.61
N PRO A 80 4.78 2.23 -5.70
CA PRO A 80 5.99 1.88 -4.96
C PRO A 80 5.89 2.12 -3.43
N PRO A 81 6.65 1.39 -2.60
CA PRO A 81 6.62 1.51 -1.14
C PRO A 81 6.90 2.90 -0.58
N GLU A 82 7.77 3.67 -1.23
CA GLU A 82 8.18 5.01 -0.82
C GLU A 82 7.01 6.01 -0.80
N SER A 83 5.94 5.71 -1.54
CA SER A 83 4.70 6.48 -1.55
C SER A 83 3.99 6.54 -0.20
N THR A 84 4.28 5.60 0.70
CA THR A 84 3.79 5.66 2.08
C THR A 84 4.22 6.92 2.82
N VAL A 85 5.38 7.49 2.47
CA VAL A 85 5.86 8.74 3.07
C VAL A 85 4.96 9.91 2.67
N ILE A 86 4.56 9.98 1.39
CA ILE A 86 3.66 11.02 0.88
C ILE A 86 2.26 10.84 1.48
N ALA A 87 1.76 9.61 1.52
CA ALA A 87 0.45 9.31 2.11
C ALA A 87 0.39 9.66 3.60
N ALA A 88 1.46 9.39 4.36
CA ALA A 88 1.55 9.75 5.77
C ALA A 88 1.50 11.27 5.98
N ASP A 89 2.23 12.05 5.16
CA ASP A 89 2.21 13.51 5.22
C ASP A 89 0.82 14.08 4.91
N ILE A 90 0.10 13.50 3.94
CA ILE A 90 -1.29 13.87 3.63
C ILE A 90 -2.21 13.51 4.80
N ALA A 91 -2.06 12.31 5.37
CA ALA A 91 -2.92 11.81 6.44
C ALA A 91 -2.98 12.77 7.63
N VAL A 92 -1.80 13.14 8.16
CA VAL A 92 -1.67 13.99 9.36
C VAL A 92 -2.10 15.45 9.11
N LYS A 93 -2.16 15.87 7.85
CA LYS A 93 -2.67 17.20 7.45
C LYS A 93 -4.16 17.20 7.16
N ALA A 94 -4.74 16.05 6.83
CA ALA A 94 -6.15 15.92 6.43
C ALA A 94 -7.09 15.73 7.63
N GLY A 95 -6.60 15.19 8.75
CA GLY A 95 -7.41 14.96 9.95
C GLY A 95 -6.57 14.77 11.21
N TYR A 96 -7.24 14.68 12.36
CA TYR A 96 -6.60 14.39 13.64
C TYR A 96 -6.32 12.89 13.77
N VAL A 97 -5.28 12.44 13.06
CA VAL A 97 -4.82 11.04 13.03
C VAL A 97 -3.34 10.96 13.40
N GLU A 98 -2.97 9.87 14.04
CA GLU A 98 -1.61 9.51 14.38
C GLU A 98 -1.06 8.44 13.43
N LEU A 99 0.25 8.46 13.21
CA LEU A 99 0.94 7.47 12.37
C LEU A 99 1.30 6.25 13.22
N GLY A 100 0.42 5.25 13.25
CA GLY A 100 0.68 4.00 13.98
C GLY A 100 1.86 3.21 13.41
N PHE A 101 1.96 3.09 12.08
CA PHE A 101 3.08 2.42 11.42
C PHE A 101 3.28 2.92 9.99
N LEU A 102 4.54 3.13 9.60
CA LEU A 102 4.92 3.53 8.25
C LEU A 102 6.05 2.62 7.77
N ASP A 103 5.78 1.83 6.74
CA ASP A 103 6.75 0.94 6.11
C ASP A 103 7.02 1.33 4.66
N ARG A 104 8.11 2.08 4.48
CA ARG A 104 8.62 2.50 3.17
C ARG A 104 9.39 1.41 2.41
N PHE A 105 9.38 0.16 2.88
CA PHE A 105 9.98 -0.98 2.21
C PHE A 105 8.92 -1.92 1.64
N SER A 106 7.86 -2.20 2.42
CA SER A 106 6.72 -3.00 1.92
C SER A 106 5.63 -2.15 1.28
N GLY A 107 5.48 -0.89 1.70
CA GLY A 107 4.41 0.00 1.22
C GLY A 107 3.17 0.00 2.11
N THR A 108 3.29 -0.46 3.36
CA THR A 108 2.20 -0.46 4.35
C THR A 108 2.17 0.84 5.15
N LEU A 109 0.99 1.43 5.26
CA LEU A 109 0.70 2.56 6.15
C LEU A 109 -0.45 2.18 7.09
N ILE A 110 -0.27 2.42 8.38
CA ILE A 110 -1.29 2.25 9.43
C ILE A 110 -1.50 3.59 10.13
N LEU A 111 -2.75 4.04 10.14
CA LEU A 111 -3.21 5.26 10.81
C LEU A 111 -4.08 4.88 12.01
N THR A 112 -4.03 5.67 13.07
CA THR A 112 -4.88 5.53 14.25
C THR A 112 -5.54 6.86 14.60
N GLY A 113 -6.75 6.81 15.15
CA GLY A 113 -7.49 8.01 15.54
C GLY A 113 -9.00 7.79 15.58
N PRO A 114 -9.79 8.84 15.80
CA PRO A 114 -11.25 8.76 15.73
C PRO A 114 -11.73 8.28 14.35
N LEU A 115 -12.82 7.51 14.30
CA LEU A 115 -13.32 6.88 13.07
C LEU A 115 -13.46 7.86 11.89
N GLU A 116 -14.11 9.00 12.12
CA GLU A 116 -14.37 9.97 11.05
C GLU A 116 -13.07 10.68 10.58
N GLU A 117 -12.11 10.88 11.48
CA GLU A 117 -10.79 11.44 11.15
C GLU A 117 -9.98 10.45 10.30
N VAL A 118 -9.96 9.16 10.70
CA VAL A 118 -9.30 8.08 9.95
C VAL A 118 -9.93 7.93 8.56
N LYS A 119 -11.26 7.94 8.47
CA LYS A 119 -11.96 7.91 7.18
C LYS A 119 -11.53 9.10 6.31
N THR A 120 -11.59 10.31 6.85
CA THR A 120 -11.22 11.53 6.12
C THR A 120 -9.79 11.45 5.58
N ALA A 121 -8.83 11.05 6.43
CA ALA A 121 -7.45 10.85 6.03
C ALA A 121 -7.30 9.80 4.91
N VAL A 122 -7.93 8.63 5.04
CA VAL A 122 -7.87 7.57 4.01
C VAL A 122 -8.49 8.04 2.69
N PHE A 123 -9.64 8.73 2.71
CA PHE A 123 -10.26 9.24 1.49
C PHE A 123 -9.42 10.32 0.81
N GLU A 124 -8.78 11.22 1.57
CA GLU A 124 -7.94 12.28 1.01
C GLU A 124 -6.66 11.72 0.37
N ILE A 125 -6.02 10.73 1.01
CA ILE A 125 -4.90 10.00 0.40
C ILE A 125 -5.35 9.38 -0.93
N MET A 126 -6.46 8.66 -0.92
CA MET A 126 -6.96 7.95 -2.10
C MET A 126 -7.30 8.92 -3.25
N LYS A 127 -7.86 10.08 -2.92
CA LYS A 127 -8.16 11.14 -3.87
C LYS A 127 -6.87 11.68 -4.49
N TYR A 128 -5.92 12.14 -3.68
CA TYR A 128 -4.66 12.71 -4.15
C TYR A 128 -3.89 11.73 -5.05
N PHE A 129 -3.75 10.48 -4.60
CA PHE A 129 -3.01 9.49 -5.37
C PHE A 129 -3.68 9.14 -6.70
N ARG A 130 -5.02 9.10 -6.74
CA ARG A 130 -5.77 8.82 -7.97
C ARG A 130 -5.74 10.00 -8.94
N GLU A 131 -5.94 11.21 -8.44
CA GLU A 131 -6.16 12.42 -9.26
C GLU A 131 -4.83 13.08 -9.66
N GLU A 132 -3.92 13.27 -8.71
CA GLU A 132 -2.64 13.98 -8.94
C GLU A 132 -1.53 13.04 -9.41
N LEU A 133 -1.35 11.92 -8.72
CA LEU A 133 -0.25 10.98 -9.02
C LEU A 133 -0.64 9.87 -10.01
N GLN A 134 -1.91 9.80 -10.39
CA GLN A 134 -2.47 8.87 -11.37
C GLN A 134 -2.22 7.39 -10.99
N TYR A 135 -2.41 7.05 -9.72
CA TYR A 135 -2.34 5.68 -9.24
C TYR A 135 -3.60 4.92 -9.65
N LYS A 136 -3.42 3.65 -10.00
CA LYS A 136 -4.53 2.70 -10.00
C LYS A 136 -4.90 2.42 -8.55
N ALA A 137 -6.11 2.75 -8.12
CA ALA A 137 -6.51 2.63 -6.72
C ALA A 137 -7.78 1.79 -6.56
N CYS A 138 -7.75 0.85 -5.62
CA CYS A 138 -8.94 0.11 -5.18
C CYS A 138 -10.00 1.05 -4.54
N PRO A 139 -11.26 0.61 -4.35
CA PRO A 139 -12.21 1.35 -3.54
C PRO A 139 -11.83 1.29 -2.06
N VAL A 140 -12.14 2.36 -1.32
CA VAL A 140 -12.04 2.35 0.15
C VAL A 140 -13.13 1.46 0.70
N THR A 141 -12.75 0.60 1.65
CA THR A 141 -13.68 -0.27 2.38
C THR A 141 -13.69 0.13 3.85
N VAL A 142 -14.85 0.03 4.50
CA VAL A 142 -15.02 0.41 5.91
C VAL A 142 -15.77 -0.71 6.62
N ARG A 143 -15.31 -1.08 7.83
CA ARG A 143 -15.97 -2.08 8.68
C ARG A 143 -16.15 -1.56 10.10
#